data_AF-A0A972P0D6-F1
#
_entry.id   AF-A0A972P0D6-F1
#
_cell.length_a   1.000
_cell.length_b   1.000
_cell.length_c   1.000
_cell.angle_alpha   90.00
_cell.angle_beta   90.00
_cell.angle_gamma   90.00
#
_symmetry.space_group_name_H-M   'P 1'
#
loop_
_entity.id
_entity.type
_entity.pdbx_description
1 polymer ?
#
loop_
_entity_poly.entity_id
_entity_poly.type
_entity_poly.pdbx_seq_one_letter_code
_entity_poly.pdbx_strand_id
1 'polypeptide(L)'
;MKTTPVCNATRRLSFPRPASTVALVLCAAALNAHAEQPEFRGDSRFEPGLLVVSRSVYDNQSSNVQIGAVLPPNCAATQGGCGAATGAPNDGTYPYVWNNNRYDGSFGITSRIILDQLTPSGEWVSSLEVPNSLQKTSRRDQLVTSFSSKSELGLNLSLDGQYLTFMGYVAPVNTLDVSNSNTPGVVDPTNPVGHGYYRAVARMDRDGHLRVTETNAYSGNNGRSAILNNRDGQDFFYTAGNAGNGANPQPAGVILGAGAQFIDSTKKHEAQQDPGTPTPLASFSVTELGGPADKIGKDDNFRGMTIFNNVLYFTKGSGSNGVNTVYFVDTTGKACPSGTGVPAANAALPSTPLSYDPATVQTNGLPNNMCVLAGFPSTPNKTATTLSYPFGLWFANATTLYVADEGDGYTGGPDLYTHAALQTGAGLQKWVYNAGAKKWTVAYTLQAGLNLGQQYVVPGYPTGSNTATGLPWVPATDGLRNLTGRVEHDGTVTLWAITSTVSGNGDIGADPNELVAIRDLLANTSASGASREKFVALRSAGSGEVLRGVSFTPGTDRDHRF
;
A
#
# COMPACT_ATOMS: atom_id res chain seq x y z
N MET A 1 20.40 -4.34 -94.85
CA MET A 1 21.18 -3.15 -94.48
C MET A 1 20.30 -2.16 -93.72
N LYS A 2 20.68 -1.92 -92.45
CA LYS A 2 20.70 -0.62 -91.72
C LYS A 2 19.38 0.13 -91.46
N THR A 3 19.07 0.69 -90.27
CA THR A 3 19.61 0.69 -88.90
C THR A 3 18.57 1.38 -87.99
N THR A 4 18.66 1.09 -86.68
CA THR A 4 18.01 1.59 -85.43
C THR A 4 17.87 3.12 -85.22
N PRO A 5 17.03 3.63 -84.26
CA PRO A 5 17.31 3.69 -82.79
C PRO A 5 16.10 3.45 -81.82
N VAL A 6 16.21 2.71 -80.68
CA VAL A 6 16.70 2.96 -79.28
C VAL A 6 15.57 3.12 -78.22
N CYS A 7 15.45 2.08 -77.37
CA CYS A 7 15.18 1.95 -75.92
C CYS A 7 14.53 3.08 -75.05
N ASN A 8 13.51 2.73 -74.23
CA ASN A 8 13.64 2.22 -72.84
C ASN A 8 12.30 2.33 -72.06
N ALA A 9 11.78 1.19 -71.57
CA ALA A 9 10.69 1.13 -70.60
C ALA A 9 11.23 0.58 -69.26
N THR A 10 11.17 1.39 -68.19
CA THR A 10 11.53 0.96 -66.83
C THR A 10 10.28 0.58 -66.04
N ARG A 11 10.14 -0.71 -65.73
CA ARG A 11 9.29 -1.24 -64.67
C ARG A 11 9.83 -0.74 -63.32
N ARG A 12 9.01 -0.04 -62.52
CA ARG A 12 9.27 0.17 -61.09
C ARG A 12 8.72 -1.02 -60.31
N LEU A 13 9.63 -1.76 -59.66
CA LEU A 13 9.32 -2.69 -58.59
C LEU A 13 9.03 -1.89 -57.31
N SER A 14 7.83 -2.04 -56.77
CA SER A 14 7.46 -1.56 -55.43
C SER A 14 7.95 -2.56 -54.38
N PHE A 15 8.97 -2.17 -53.62
CA PHE A 15 9.41 -2.90 -52.42
C PHE A 15 8.45 -2.63 -51.26
N PRO A 16 8.02 -3.65 -50.50
CA PRO A 16 7.32 -3.44 -49.24
C PRO A 16 8.29 -2.86 -48.19
N ARG A 17 7.84 -1.80 -47.51
CA ARG A 17 8.52 -1.25 -46.34
C ARG A 17 8.47 -2.29 -45.21
N PRO A 18 9.60 -2.64 -44.56
CA PRO A 18 9.56 -3.48 -43.38
C PRO A 18 8.93 -2.68 -42.24
N ALA A 19 7.89 -3.23 -41.63
CA ALA A 19 7.44 -2.82 -40.31
C ALA A 19 8.56 -3.22 -39.33
N SER A 20 9.21 -2.22 -38.74
CA SER A 20 10.19 -2.43 -37.68
C SER A 20 9.48 -2.83 -36.40
N THR A 21 9.34 -4.13 -36.18
CA THR A 21 9.01 -4.71 -34.86
C THR A 21 10.25 -4.54 -33.98
N VAL A 22 10.27 -3.49 -33.15
CA VAL A 22 11.26 -3.37 -32.08
C VAL A 22 10.81 -4.29 -30.95
N ALA A 23 11.35 -5.51 -30.91
CA ALA A 23 11.26 -6.36 -29.74
C ALA A 23 12.20 -5.78 -28.67
N LEU A 24 11.62 -5.18 -27.62
CA LEU A 24 12.39 -4.73 -26.46
C LEU A 24 12.83 -5.97 -25.67
N VAL A 25 14.08 -6.40 -25.86
CA VAL A 25 14.70 -7.45 -25.07
C VAL A 25 15.18 -6.83 -23.76
N LEU A 26 14.54 -7.19 -22.65
CA LEU A 26 15.04 -6.94 -21.29
C LEU A 26 16.30 -7.82 -21.06
N CYS A 27 17.45 -7.36 -21.54
CA CYS A 27 18.75 -7.88 -21.12
C CYS A 27 19.15 -7.18 -19.81
N ALA A 28 18.68 -7.69 -18.68
CA ALA A 28 19.17 -7.24 -17.37
C ALA A 28 20.51 -7.94 -17.07
N ALA A 29 21.61 -7.23 -17.30
CA ALA A 29 22.85 -7.53 -16.59
C ALA A 29 22.68 -7.00 -15.16
N ALA A 30 22.65 -7.89 -14.17
CA ALA A 30 22.63 -7.53 -12.75
C ALA A 30 23.99 -6.93 -12.38
N LEU A 31 24.13 -5.62 -12.56
CA LEU A 31 25.15 -4.81 -11.90
C LEU A 31 24.47 -4.17 -10.70
N ASN A 32 24.98 -4.47 -9.50
CA ASN A 32 24.64 -3.73 -8.29
C ASN A 32 25.12 -2.29 -8.47
N ALA A 33 24.27 -1.43 -9.02
CA ALA A 33 24.52 -0.01 -9.10
C ALA A 33 24.29 0.58 -7.71
N HIS A 34 25.39 0.82 -6.99
CA HIS A 34 25.37 1.72 -5.83
C HIS A 34 25.19 3.15 -6.37
N ALA A 35 24.08 3.80 -6.00
CA ALA A 35 23.79 5.15 -6.42
C ALA A 35 24.65 6.16 -5.61
N GLU A 36 25.72 6.67 -6.22
CA GLU A 36 26.24 7.99 -5.84
C GLU A 36 25.19 9.04 -6.24
N GLN A 37 24.83 9.93 -5.31
CA GLN A 37 23.88 11.02 -5.56
C GLN A 37 24.52 12.08 -6.47
N PRO A 38 24.03 12.32 -7.70
CA PRO A 38 24.43 13.48 -8.47
C PRO A 38 23.74 14.72 -7.89
N GLU A 39 24.49 15.81 -7.75
CA GLU A 39 23.92 17.11 -7.38
C GLU A 39 22.92 17.62 -8.43
N PHE A 40 21.83 18.17 -7.89
CA PHE A 40 20.64 18.74 -8.51
C PHE A 40 20.89 19.57 -9.79
N ARG A 41 20.07 19.32 -10.82
CA ARG A 41 19.64 20.35 -11.78
C ARG A 41 18.11 20.37 -11.91
N GLY A 42 17.50 21.42 -11.39
CA GLY A 42 16.34 22.03 -12.04
C GLY A 42 14.98 21.69 -11.46
N ASP A 43 14.36 20.59 -11.89
CA ASP A 43 12.90 20.52 -11.80
C ASP A 43 12.44 19.29 -11.03
N SER A 44 11.78 19.55 -9.89
CA SER A 44 11.05 18.60 -9.03
C SER A 44 9.81 17.98 -9.69
N ARG A 45 9.84 17.89 -11.02
CA ARG A 45 8.68 17.60 -11.86
C ARG A 45 8.55 16.11 -12.14
N PHE A 46 7.33 15.64 -12.05
CA PHE A 46 6.89 14.32 -12.46
C PHE A 46 6.65 14.28 -13.97
N GLU A 47 7.39 13.43 -14.66
CA GLU A 47 7.20 13.19 -16.09
C GLU A 47 6.21 12.04 -16.31
N PRO A 48 5.10 12.25 -17.05
CA PRO A 48 4.13 11.21 -17.35
C PRO A 48 4.73 9.95 -17.98
N GLY A 49 4.17 8.79 -17.64
CA GLY A 49 4.59 7.48 -18.13
C GLY A 49 5.70 6.81 -17.32
N LEU A 50 6.31 7.54 -16.39
CA LEU A 50 7.29 7.02 -15.44
C LEU A 50 6.62 6.46 -14.18
N LEU A 51 7.39 5.69 -13.41
CA LEU A 51 6.97 5.21 -12.10
C LEU A 51 7.32 6.23 -11.03
N VAL A 52 6.54 6.24 -9.96
CA VAL A 52 6.86 6.87 -8.69
C VAL A 52 6.80 5.81 -7.59
N VAL A 53 7.84 5.77 -6.76
CA VAL A 53 7.95 4.86 -5.62
C VAL A 53 8.12 5.69 -4.36
N SER A 54 7.29 5.43 -3.35
CA SER A 54 7.45 6.09 -2.05
C SER A 54 8.44 5.31 -1.19
N ARG A 55 9.43 6.00 -0.66
CA ARG A 55 10.46 5.48 0.24
C ARG A 55 10.41 6.23 1.58
N SER A 56 10.51 5.48 2.66
CA SER A 56 10.68 6.00 4.01
C SER A 56 12.16 6.00 4.36
N VAL A 57 12.69 7.09 4.93
CA VAL A 57 14.13 7.18 5.27
C VAL A 57 14.32 7.62 6.72
N TYR A 58 14.83 6.69 7.53
CA TYR A 58 15.19 6.92 8.93
C TYR A 58 16.62 7.48 9.03
N ASP A 59 16.83 8.45 9.91
CA ASP A 59 18.14 9.13 10.03
C ASP A 59 19.17 8.33 10.87
N ASN A 60 18.74 7.24 11.49
CA ASN A 60 19.58 6.32 12.25
C ASN A 60 20.36 7.01 13.39
N GLN A 61 19.75 7.99 14.06
CA GLN A 61 20.38 8.64 15.20
C GLN A 61 20.05 7.93 16.51
N SER A 62 21.07 7.49 17.24
CA SER A 62 20.91 6.89 18.57
C SER A 62 20.12 7.80 19.53
N SER A 63 20.23 9.12 19.37
CA SER A 63 19.54 10.09 20.21
C SER A 63 18.02 10.10 20.06
N ASN A 64 17.45 9.50 19.00
CA ASN A 64 16.01 9.48 18.77
C ASN A 64 15.25 8.73 19.87
N VAL A 65 15.89 7.75 20.52
CA VAL A 65 15.37 7.05 21.69
C VAL A 65 16.49 6.91 22.71
N GLN A 66 16.22 7.26 23.96
CA GLN A 66 17.18 7.02 25.05
C GLN A 66 16.87 5.67 25.70
N ILE A 67 17.91 4.90 26.02
CA ILE A 67 17.73 3.69 26.84
C ILE A 67 17.12 4.08 28.19
N GLY A 68 16.11 3.32 28.62
CA GLY A 68 15.32 3.61 29.82
C GLY A 68 14.19 4.62 29.61
N ALA A 69 13.98 5.14 28.40
CA ALA A 69 12.85 6.02 28.11
C ALA A 69 11.52 5.31 28.39
N VAL A 70 10.56 6.04 28.96
CA VAL A 70 9.21 5.52 29.22
C VAL A 70 8.45 5.45 27.90
N LEU A 71 7.99 4.26 27.53
CA LEU A 71 7.21 3.98 26.32
C LEU A 71 5.87 3.29 26.67
N PRO A 72 4.78 3.57 25.92
CA PRO A 72 4.67 4.63 24.92
C PRO A 72 4.83 6.05 25.51
N PRO A 73 5.10 7.08 24.69
CA PRO A 73 5.11 8.46 25.15
C PRO A 73 3.83 8.84 25.92
N ASN A 74 4.00 9.48 27.07
CA ASN A 74 2.92 9.95 27.94
C ASN A 74 1.90 8.87 28.37
N CYS A 75 2.28 7.59 28.32
CA CYS A 75 1.44 6.46 28.70
C CYS A 75 0.90 6.50 30.13
N ALA A 76 1.59 7.16 31.06
CA ALA A 76 1.15 7.27 32.46
C ALA A 76 -0.12 8.12 32.62
N ALA A 77 -0.45 8.94 31.61
CA ALA A 77 -1.67 9.74 31.57
C ALA A 77 -2.85 9.00 30.92
N THR A 78 -2.66 7.76 30.45
CA THR A 78 -3.68 6.96 29.79
C THR A 78 -4.17 5.83 30.70
N GLN A 79 -5.34 5.28 30.40
CA GLN A 79 -5.84 4.06 31.06
C GLN A 79 -5.19 2.79 30.49
N GLY A 80 -4.54 2.89 29.32
CA GLY A 80 -3.76 1.80 28.73
C GLY A 80 -2.45 1.55 29.46
N GLY A 81 -1.88 2.60 30.08
CA GLY A 81 -0.68 2.51 30.89
C GLY A 81 0.60 2.34 30.08
N CYS A 82 1.72 2.36 30.79
CA CYS A 82 3.05 2.21 30.21
C CYS A 82 3.44 0.75 30.00
N GLY A 83 4.42 0.54 29.12
CA GLY A 83 5.12 -0.73 29.00
C GLY A 83 5.93 -1.09 30.25
N ALA A 84 6.88 -2.01 30.11
CA ALA A 84 7.67 -2.50 31.24
C ALA A 84 8.42 -1.38 31.98
N ALA A 85 8.49 -1.48 33.32
CA ALA A 85 9.10 -0.48 34.20
C ALA A 85 10.60 -0.22 33.92
N THR A 86 11.27 -1.10 33.18
CA THR A 86 12.67 -0.95 32.77
C THR A 86 12.90 0.15 31.73
N GLY A 87 11.84 0.62 31.07
CA GLY A 87 11.92 1.55 29.94
C GLY A 87 12.49 0.90 28.67
N ALA A 88 12.69 1.72 27.63
CA ALA A 88 13.19 1.31 26.33
C ALA A 88 14.55 0.60 26.45
N PRO A 89 14.70 -0.67 26.06
CA PRO A 89 15.99 -1.38 26.11
C PRO A 89 17.01 -0.92 25.05
N ASN A 90 16.56 -0.35 23.92
CA ASN A 90 17.42 0.01 22.80
C ASN A 90 17.28 1.50 22.52
N ASP A 91 18.39 2.13 22.15
CA ASP A 91 18.41 3.51 21.68
C ASP A 91 17.90 3.63 20.23
N GLY A 92 18.01 4.81 19.64
CA GLY A 92 17.58 5.08 18.27
C GLY A 92 18.39 4.40 17.16
N THR A 93 19.39 3.57 17.47
CA THR A 93 20.26 2.97 16.45
C THR A 93 19.54 1.88 15.65
N TYR A 94 19.55 2.01 14.33
CA TYR A 94 18.99 1.07 13.37
C TYR A 94 19.91 -0.17 13.19
N PRO A 95 19.34 -1.38 13.03
CA PRO A 95 17.93 -1.74 13.18
C PRO A 95 17.53 -2.09 14.63
N TYR A 96 18.45 -1.99 15.60
CA TYR A 96 18.23 -2.41 16.99
C TYR A 96 17.07 -1.71 17.69
N VAL A 97 16.79 -0.44 17.32
CA VAL A 97 15.69 0.37 17.84
C VAL A 97 14.33 -0.35 17.76
N TRP A 98 14.09 -1.17 16.73
CA TRP A 98 12.83 -1.88 16.54
C TRP A 98 12.60 -3.02 17.53
N ASN A 99 13.63 -3.45 18.27
CA ASN A 99 13.47 -4.37 19.39
C ASN A 99 12.64 -3.75 20.53
N ASN A 100 12.47 -2.42 20.57
CA ASN A 100 11.56 -1.75 21.50
C ASN A 100 10.09 -2.16 21.29
N ASN A 101 9.71 -2.67 20.11
CA ASN A 101 8.36 -3.19 19.83
C ASN A 101 7.94 -4.35 20.76
N ARG A 102 8.92 -5.09 21.31
CA ARG A 102 8.64 -6.16 22.29
C ARG A 102 8.24 -5.64 23.67
N TYR A 103 8.53 -4.37 23.94
CA TYR A 103 8.28 -3.69 25.22
C TYR A 103 7.09 -2.74 25.10
N ASP A 104 6.95 -2.14 23.93
CA ASP A 104 5.85 -1.30 23.53
C ASP A 104 5.31 -1.81 22.18
N GLY A 105 4.18 -2.51 22.19
CA GLY A 105 3.56 -3.01 20.96
C GLY A 105 3.00 -1.91 20.03
N SER A 106 3.04 -0.64 20.46
CA SER A 106 2.71 0.53 19.64
C SER A 106 3.96 1.20 19.05
N PHE A 107 5.15 0.65 19.32
CA PHE A 107 6.41 1.30 18.99
C PHE A 107 6.52 1.59 17.49
N GLY A 108 6.74 2.84 17.15
CA GLY A 108 7.04 3.29 15.81
C GLY A 108 7.75 4.63 15.85
N ILE A 109 8.54 4.93 14.81
CA ILE A 109 9.22 6.23 14.71
C ILE A 109 8.86 6.85 13.38
N THR A 110 8.41 8.09 13.40
CA THR A 110 8.14 8.82 12.17
C THR A 110 9.42 9.15 11.41
N SER A 111 9.35 9.16 10.09
CA SER A 111 10.50 9.40 9.22
C SER A 111 10.10 10.14 7.94
N ARG A 112 11.11 10.58 7.21
CA ARG A 112 10.93 11.34 5.96
C ARG A 112 10.31 10.47 4.87
N ILE A 113 9.47 11.09 4.04
CA ILE A 113 8.91 10.48 2.83
C ILE A 113 9.67 11.03 1.63
N ILE A 114 10.22 10.13 0.81
CA ILE A 114 10.84 10.46 -0.48
C ILE A 114 10.01 9.82 -1.59
N LEU A 115 9.70 10.57 -2.64
CA LEU A 115 9.07 10.09 -3.86
C LEU A 115 10.14 9.97 -4.95
N ASP A 116 10.56 8.74 -5.23
CA ASP A 116 11.55 8.45 -6.25
C ASP A 116 10.87 8.19 -7.59
N GLN A 117 11.27 8.93 -8.61
CA GLN A 117 10.83 8.75 -9.98
C GLN A 117 11.78 7.79 -10.71
N LEU A 118 11.21 6.76 -11.32
CA LEU A 118 11.96 5.71 -12.02
C LEU A 118 11.41 5.51 -13.42
N THR A 119 12.25 5.09 -14.36
CA THR A 119 11.76 4.50 -15.61
C THR A 119 10.99 3.20 -15.33
N PRO A 120 10.10 2.75 -16.22
CA PRO A 120 9.45 1.46 -16.08
C PRO A 120 10.41 0.27 -15.97
N SER A 121 11.66 0.40 -16.46
CA SER A 121 12.73 -0.59 -16.31
C SER A 121 13.53 -0.46 -15.01
N GLY A 122 13.21 0.51 -14.14
CA GLY A 122 13.82 0.66 -12.83
C GLY A 122 14.97 1.66 -12.74
N GLU A 123 15.33 2.34 -13.83
CA GLU A 123 16.40 3.34 -13.82
C GLU A 123 15.93 4.58 -13.06
N TRP A 124 16.77 5.08 -12.16
CA TRP A 124 16.46 6.28 -11.39
C TRP A 124 16.48 7.54 -12.28
N VAL A 125 15.49 8.41 -12.08
CA VAL A 125 15.34 9.69 -12.81
C VAL A 125 15.48 10.88 -11.87
N SER A 126 14.69 10.92 -10.80
CA SER A 126 14.72 12.01 -9.82
C SER A 126 14.15 11.58 -8.48
N SER A 127 14.33 12.41 -7.45
CA SER A 127 13.73 12.20 -6.12
C SER A 127 13.16 13.52 -5.60
N LEU A 128 11.96 13.46 -5.03
CA LEU A 128 11.32 14.57 -4.33
C LEU A 128 11.17 14.19 -2.84
N GLU A 129 11.81 14.96 -1.95
CA GLU A 129 11.51 14.85 -0.52
C GLU A 129 10.21 15.61 -0.21
N VAL A 130 9.26 14.92 0.44
CA VAL A 130 8.04 15.54 0.93
C VAL A 130 8.40 16.52 2.06
N PRO A 131 7.91 17.76 2.02
CA PRO A 131 8.12 18.73 3.10
C PRO A 131 7.77 18.16 4.47
N ASN A 132 8.63 18.39 5.44
CA ASN A 132 8.56 17.88 6.80
C ASN A 132 9.20 18.87 7.79
N SER A 133 9.35 18.46 9.05
CA SER A 133 9.83 19.34 10.12
C SER A 133 11.32 19.66 10.08
N LEU A 134 12.12 18.98 9.24
CA LEU A 134 13.56 19.22 9.13
C LEU A 134 13.89 20.38 8.18
N GLN A 135 12.97 20.78 7.29
CA GLN A 135 13.17 21.93 6.42
C GLN A 135 12.91 23.24 7.18
N LYS A 136 13.78 24.24 6.98
CA LYS A 136 13.71 25.56 7.66
C LYS A 136 12.50 26.42 7.28
N THR A 137 11.68 26.01 6.32
CA THR A 137 10.54 26.80 5.83
C THR A 137 9.24 26.38 6.50
N SER A 138 8.83 27.13 7.53
CA SER A 138 7.61 26.89 8.32
C SER A 138 6.27 27.21 7.62
N ARG A 139 6.27 27.41 6.30
CA ARG A 139 5.09 27.90 5.54
C ARG A 139 4.51 26.90 4.54
N ARG A 140 5.00 25.66 4.53
CA ARG A 140 4.49 24.60 3.66
C ARG A 140 3.82 23.56 4.52
N ASP A 141 2.74 22.97 4.01
CA ASP A 141 2.14 21.79 4.61
C ASP A 141 3.22 20.71 4.77
N GLN A 142 3.20 19.98 5.89
CA GLN A 142 4.20 18.98 6.21
C GLN A 142 3.57 17.60 6.36
N LEU A 143 4.34 16.57 6.01
CA LEU A 143 3.88 15.19 6.18
C LEU A 143 5.05 14.23 6.41
N VAL A 144 4.85 13.30 7.34
CA VAL A 144 5.76 12.18 7.63
C VAL A 144 5.01 10.86 7.59
N THR A 145 5.72 9.74 7.61
CA THR A 145 5.16 8.37 7.74
C THR A 145 5.78 7.69 8.95
N SER A 146 5.19 6.62 9.45
CA SER A 146 5.82 5.76 10.46
C SER A 146 6.74 4.74 9.80
N PHE A 147 8.03 4.78 10.13
CA PHE A 147 9.07 4.04 9.43
C PHE A 147 8.84 2.54 9.40
N SER A 148 8.31 1.92 10.46
CA SER A 148 8.08 0.47 10.51
C SER A 148 6.67 0.05 10.06
N SER A 149 5.78 1.00 9.78
CA SER A 149 4.38 0.72 9.46
C SER A 149 4.22 0.10 8.08
N LYS A 150 4.00 -1.22 8.06
CA LYS A 150 3.97 -2.09 6.86
C LYS A 150 2.98 -1.66 5.77
N SER A 151 1.91 -0.96 6.15
CA SER A 151 0.77 -0.69 5.25
C SER A 151 0.60 0.75 4.81
N GLU A 152 1.51 1.63 5.19
CA GLU A 152 1.45 3.05 4.85
C GLU A 152 1.97 3.35 3.44
N LEU A 153 1.74 4.60 3.01
CA LEU A 153 2.20 5.16 1.74
C LEU A 153 1.78 4.35 0.50
N GLY A 154 0.56 3.81 0.50
CA GLY A 154 -0.09 3.37 -0.73
C GLY A 154 -0.26 4.56 -1.69
N LEU A 155 0.34 4.46 -2.87
CA LEU A 155 0.34 5.50 -3.89
C LEU A 155 -0.74 5.25 -4.93
N ASN A 156 -1.61 6.23 -5.18
CA ASN A 156 -2.57 6.17 -6.28
C ASN A 156 -2.65 7.49 -7.02
N LEU A 157 -2.98 7.42 -8.32
CA LEU A 157 -3.39 8.62 -9.04
C LEU A 157 -4.82 9.03 -8.67
N SER A 158 -5.13 10.33 -8.76
CA SER A 158 -6.49 10.85 -8.77
C SER A 158 -7.29 10.29 -9.95
N LEU A 159 -8.62 10.40 -9.90
CA LEU A 159 -9.46 9.89 -10.97
C LEU A 159 -9.20 10.56 -12.33
N ASP A 160 -8.84 11.84 -12.38
CA ASP A 160 -8.41 12.52 -13.60
C ASP A 160 -6.92 12.32 -13.97
N GLY A 161 -6.18 11.55 -13.17
CA GLY A 161 -4.75 11.26 -13.37
C GLY A 161 -3.81 12.42 -13.06
N GLN A 162 -4.29 13.60 -12.66
CA GLN A 162 -3.47 14.81 -12.51
C GLN A 162 -2.71 14.92 -11.19
N TYR A 163 -3.05 14.08 -10.21
CA TYR A 163 -2.45 14.13 -8.88
C TYR A 163 -2.06 12.75 -8.40
N LEU A 164 -0.96 12.69 -7.65
CA LEU A 164 -0.60 11.53 -6.84
C LEU A 164 -1.16 11.74 -5.43
N THR A 165 -1.79 10.72 -4.86
CA THR A 165 -2.39 10.75 -3.53
C THR A 165 -1.88 9.62 -2.65
N PHE A 166 -1.64 9.95 -1.38
CA PHE A 166 -1.14 9.02 -0.36
C PHE A 166 -1.45 9.57 1.03
N MET A 167 -1.28 8.75 2.07
CA MET A 167 -1.54 9.14 3.45
C MET A 167 -0.26 9.20 4.29
N GLY A 168 -0.28 10.03 5.33
CA GLY A 168 0.76 10.11 6.35
C GLY A 168 0.25 10.80 7.61
N TYR A 169 1.17 11.41 8.35
CA TYR A 169 0.89 12.07 9.62
C TYR A 169 1.39 13.51 9.62
N VAL A 170 0.61 14.37 10.27
CA VAL A 170 1.03 15.71 10.64
C VAL A 170 1.75 15.62 11.98
N ALA A 171 3.05 15.36 11.90
CA ALA A 171 3.94 15.24 13.04
C ALA A 171 5.39 15.57 12.62
N PRO A 172 6.25 15.96 13.58
CA PRO A 172 7.68 16.06 13.31
C PRO A 172 8.32 14.72 12.96
N VAL A 173 9.39 14.73 12.19
CA VAL A 173 10.30 13.59 12.00
C VAL A 173 10.86 13.14 13.36
N ASN A 174 11.06 11.83 13.53
CA ASN A 174 11.54 11.16 14.74
C ASN A 174 10.59 11.22 15.95
N THR A 175 9.31 11.55 15.73
CA THR A 175 8.26 11.44 16.74
C THR A 175 7.87 9.98 16.93
N LEU A 176 7.81 9.53 18.18
CA LEU A 176 7.44 8.17 18.57
C LEU A 176 5.92 7.96 18.53
N ASP A 177 5.53 6.77 18.09
CA ASP A 177 4.20 6.13 18.17
C ASP A 177 3.04 6.91 17.53
N VAL A 178 3.37 7.82 16.61
CA VAL A 178 2.37 8.62 15.88
C VAL A 178 1.35 7.73 15.17
N SER A 179 1.79 6.63 14.55
CA SER A 179 0.88 5.69 13.87
C SER A 179 -0.11 4.97 14.78
N ASN A 180 0.11 4.97 16.09
CA ASN A 180 -0.74 4.30 17.07
C ASN A 180 -1.40 5.29 18.06
N SER A 181 -1.04 6.58 17.97
CA SER A 181 -1.61 7.69 18.75
C SER A 181 -3.09 7.94 18.45
N ASN A 182 -3.82 8.58 19.35
CA ASN A 182 -5.14 9.11 19.01
C ASN A 182 -5.04 10.24 17.96
N THR A 183 -6.16 10.64 17.36
CA THR A 183 -6.27 11.95 16.71
C THR A 183 -6.82 12.98 17.71
N PRO A 184 -6.52 14.28 17.56
CA PRO A 184 -7.00 15.32 18.47
C PRO A 184 -8.53 15.35 18.68
N GLY A 185 -9.33 15.09 17.65
CA GLY A 185 -10.79 15.12 17.72
C GLY A 185 -11.46 13.77 18.06
N VAL A 186 -10.71 12.67 18.13
CA VAL A 186 -11.24 11.34 18.48
C VAL A 186 -10.28 10.70 19.48
N VAL A 187 -10.60 10.84 20.77
CA VAL A 187 -9.76 10.32 21.86
C VAL A 187 -10.35 9.03 22.42
N ASP A 188 -9.52 7.99 22.46
CA ASP A 188 -9.75 6.80 23.27
C ASP A 188 -8.85 6.85 24.51
N PRO A 189 -9.40 7.01 25.73
CA PRO A 189 -8.60 7.13 26.95
C PRO A 189 -7.85 5.84 27.31
N THR A 190 -8.24 4.71 26.72
CA THR A 190 -7.60 3.40 26.93
C THR A 190 -6.50 3.11 25.92
N ASN A 191 -6.30 3.97 24.91
CA ASN A 191 -5.13 3.89 24.04
C ASN A 191 -3.86 4.12 24.87
N PRO A 192 -2.86 3.22 24.84
CA PRO A 192 -1.66 3.36 25.65
C PRO A 192 -0.77 4.54 25.22
N VAL A 193 -0.87 5.01 23.97
CA VAL A 193 -0.13 6.18 23.46
C VAL A 193 -0.79 7.47 23.94
N GLY A 194 -0.13 8.22 24.82
CA GLY A 194 -0.69 9.41 25.48
C GLY A 194 -0.60 10.72 24.70
N HIS A 195 -0.45 10.65 23.38
CA HIS A 195 -0.42 11.82 22.49
C HIS A 195 -1.46 11.71 21.39
N GLY A 196 -1.70 12.83 20.71
CA GLY A 196 -2.65 12.94 19.61
C GLY A 196 -2.03 13.62 18.40
N TYR A 197 -2.14 13.00 17.23
CA TYR A 197 -1.65 13.53 15.96
C TYR A 197 -2.67 13.31 14.85
N TYR A 198 -2.82 14.29 13.95
CA TYR A 198 -3.68 14.11 12.79
C TYR A 198 -3.07 13.12 11.80
N ARG A 199 -3.95 12.32 11.21
CA ARG A 199 -3.65 11.63 9.95
C ARG A 199 -3.98 12.62 8.85
N ALA A 200 -3.33 12.49 7.70
CA ALA A 200 -3.65 13.36 6.60
C ALA A 200 -3.44 12.71 5.24
N VAL A 201 -4.18 13.22 4.26
CA VAL A 201 -4.07 12.86 2.86
C VAL A 201 -3.23 13.91 2.15
N ALA A 202 -2.16 13.47 1.49
CA ALA A 202 -1.41 14.27 0.54
C ALA A 202 -2.05 14.22 -0.85
N ARG A 203 -2.08 15.38 -1.51
CA ARG A 203 -2.28 15.53 -2.95
C ARG A 203 -1.05 16.23 -3.51
N MET A 204 -0.37 15.56 -4.43
CA MET A 204 0.85 16.04 -5.09
C MET A 204 0.56 16.23 -6.58
N ASP A 205 0.78 17.42 -7.12
CA ASP A 205 0.67 17.63 -8.57
C ASP A 205 1.95 17.20 -9.32
N ARG A 206 1.90 17.30 -10.64
CA ARG A 206 3.05 16.98 -11.49
C ARG A 206 4.27 17.87 -11.29
N ASP A 207 4.14 19.06 -10.74
CA ASP A 207 5.26 19.99 -10.57
C ASP A 207 5.84 19.91 -9.14
N GLY A 208 5.37 18.95 -8.33
CA GLY A 208 5.85 18.69 -6.98
C GLY A 208 5.19 19.58 -5.92
N HIS A 209 4.07 20.23 -6.22
CA HIS A 209 3.33 20.99 -5.21
C HIS A 209 2.48 20.06 -4.34
N LEU A 210 2.81 20.06 -3.05
CA LEU A 210 2.07 19.33 -2.03
C LEU A 210 0.92 20.17 -1.48
N ARG A 211 -0.21 19.50 -1.26
CA ARG A 211 -1.28 19.93 -0.36
C ARG A 211 -1.66 18.80 0.58
N VAL A 212 -1.94 19.15 1.82
CA VAL A 212 -2.35 18.19 2.86
C VAL A 212 -3.80 18.46 3.30
N THR A 213 -4.57 17.40 3.54
CA THR A 213 -5.91 17.44 4.14
C THR A 213 -5.92 16.56 5.38
N GLU A 214 -6.01 17.17 6.55
CA GLU A 214 -6.08 16.52 7.86
C GLU A 214 -7.41 15.78 8.06
N THR A 215 -7.37 14.74 8.88
CA THR A 215 -8.54 13.98 9.28
C THR A 215 -8.41 13.43 10.70
N ASN A 216 -9.54 13.31 11.38
CA ASN A 216 -9.66 12.58 12.64
C ASN A 216 -9.91 11.07 12.45
N ALA A 217 -10.07 10.60 11.21
CA ALA A 217 -10.16 9.18 10.92
C ALA A 217 -8.88 8.43 11.33
N TYR A 218 -9.00 7.12 11.51
CA TYR A 218 -7.89 6.24 11.87
C TYR A 218 -7.26 6.56 13.23
N SER A 219 -8.02 7.18 14.13
CA SER A 219 -7.55 7.44 15.49
C SER A 219 -7.12 6.17 16.20
N GLY A 220 -5.94 6.21 16.82
CA GLY A 220 -5.33 5.06 17.50
C GLY A 220 -4.67 4.05 16.57
N ASN A 221 -4.63 4.29 15.25
CA ASN A 221 -3.96 3.41 14.29
C ASN A 221 -3.63 4.16 12.97
N ASN A 222 -3.41 3.46 11.86
CA ASN A 222 -2.84 4.05 10.64
C ASN A 222 -3.84 4.26 9.49
N GLY A 223 -3.69 5.38 8.80
CA GLY A 223 -4.19 5.56 7.43
C GLY A 223 -3.20 4.97 6.42
N ARG A 224 -3.67 4.38 5.32
CA ARG A 224 -2.84 3.50 4.47
C ARG A 224 -2.81 3.91 3.01
N SER A 225 -3.98 4.21 2.45
CA SER A 225 -4.14 4.48 1.02
C SER A 225 -5.22 5.53 0.78
N ALA A 226 -5.08 6.30 -0.29
CA ALA A 226 -6.01 7.35 -0.68
C ALA A 226 -6.16 7.44 -2.20
N ILE A 227 -7.38 7.72 -2.67
CA ILE A 227 -7.68 8.07 -4.07
C ILE A 227 -8.57 9.32 -4.07
N LEU A 228 -8.13 10.37 -4.76
CA LEU A 228 -8.94 11.57 -4.98
C LEU A 228 -9.99 11.35 -6.07
N ASN A 229 -11.26 11.55 -5.73
CA ASN A 229 -12.35 11.74 -6.68
C ASN A 229 -12.51 13.23 -6.98
N ASN A 230 -12.04 13.62 -8.15
CA ASN A 230 -12.13 14.98 -8.70
C ASN A 230 -12.83 15.03 -10.06
N ARG A 231 -13.68 14.04 -10.35
CA ARG A 231 -14.53 14.01 -11.55
C ARG A 231 -15.90 14.59 -11.23
N ASP A 232 -16.60 15.06 -12.26
CA ASP A 232 -18.00 15.49 -12.19
C ASP A 232 -18.27 16.56 -11.10
N GLY A 233 -17.30 17.45 -10.86
CA GLY A 233 -17.39 18.53 -9.88
C GLY A 233 -17.16 18.11 -8.43
N GLN A 234 -16.80 16.85 -8.18
CA GLN A 234 -16.43 16.35 -6.85
C GLN A 234 -15.00 16.81 -6.46
N ASP A 235 -14.69 16.85 -5.17
CA ASP A 235 -13.34 17.14 -4.65
C ASP A 235 -13.16 16.52 -3.25
N PHE A 236 -13.20 15.19 -3.19
CA PHE A 236 -13.07 14.44 -1.94
C PHE A 236 -12.23 13.17 -2.14
N PHE A 237 -11.67 12.64 -1.06
CA PHE A 237 -10.86 11.43 -1.05
C PHE A 237 -11.66 10.24 -0.56
N TYR A 238 -11.53 9.11 -1.25
CA TYR A 238 -11.73 7.81 -0.64
C TYR A 238 -10.43 7.40 0.03
N THR A 239 -10.49 6.87 1.25
CA THR A 239 -9.28 6.37 1.93
C THR A 239 -9.53 5.03 2.61
N ALA A 240 -8.44 4.31 2.85
CA ALA A 240 -8.41 3.05 3.58
C ALA A 240 -7.46 3.14 4.78
N GLY A 241 -7.81 2.49 5.87
CA GLY A 241 -6.97 2.40 7.05
C GLY A 241 -7.59 1.54 8.15
N ASN A 242 -7.08 1.72 9.36
CA ASN A 242 -7.56 1.05 10.56
C ASN A 242 -7.68 2.06 11.70
N ALA A 243 -8.48 1.76 12.72
CA ALA A 243 -8.61 2.61 13.90
C ALA A 243 -8.61 1.78 15.19
N GLY A 244 -8.25 2.42 16.29
CA GLY A 244 -8.39 1.94 17.67
C GLY A 244 -7.34 0.96 18.12
N ASN A 245 -6.43 1.37 19.00
CA ASN A 245 -5.56 0.47 19.76
C ASN A 245 -5.93 0.35 21.24
N GLY A 246 -6.98 1.05 21.68
CA GLY A 246 -7.51 0.93 23.03
C GLY A 246 -8.36 -0.33 23.25
N ALA A 247 -8.99 -0.36 24.41
CA ALA A 247 -9.85 -1.42 24.89
C ALA A 247 -11.23 -1.43 24.20
N ASN A 248 -11.99 -2.47 24.50
CA ASN A 248 -13.39 -2.58 24.08
C ASN A 248 -14.31 -2.29 25.29
N PRO A 249 -15.53 -1.75 25.08
CA PRO A 249 -16.07 -1.29 23.81
C PRO A 249 -15.33 -0.05 23.30
N GLN A 250 -15.19 0.07 21.97
CA GLN A 250 -14.52 1.20 21.36
C GLN A 250 -15.39 2.47 21.46
N PRO A 251 -14.78 3.67 21.63
CA PRO A 251 -15.51 4.92 21.52
C PRO A 251 -16.17 5.09 20.14
N ALA A 252 -17.30 5.78 20.08
CA ALA A 252 -18.06 6.00 18.84
C ALA A 252 -17.17 6.58 17.72
N GLY A 253 -16.38 7.62 18.02
CA GLY A 253 -15.49 8.23 17.02
C GLY A 253 -14.44 7.27 16.46
N VAL A 254 -13.98 6.29 17.24
CA VAL A 254 -13.05 5.26 16.77
C VAL A 254 -13.73 4.30 15.80
N ILE A 255 -14.97 3.91 16.10
CA ILE A 255 -15.80 3.07 15.21
C ILE A 255 -16.08 3.80 13.90
N LEU A 256 -16.48 5.07 13.97
CA LEU A 256 -16.74 5.91 12.79
C LEU A 256 -15.51 6.10 11.91
N GLY A 257 -14.33 6.18 12.51
CA GLY A 257 -13.06 6.45 11.83
C GLY A 257 -12.30 5.22 11.33
N ALA A 258 -12.86 4.02 11.43
CA ALA A 258 -12.23 2.79 10.97
C ALA A 258 -12.46 2.53 9.47
N GLY A 259 -11.56 1.78 8.84
CA GLY A 259 -11.79 1.19 7.52
C GLY A 259 -11.86 2.15 6.36
N ALA A 260 -13.01 2.20 5.68
CA ALA A 260 -13.19 3.01 4.47
C ALA A 260 -13.79 4.37 4.83
N GLN A 261 -13.11 5.45 4.44
CA GLN A 261 -13.50 6.81 4.82
C GLN A 261 -13.70 7.73 3.62
N PHE A 262 -14.58 8.71 3.80
CA PHE A 262 -14.90 9.79 2.88
C PHE A 262 -14.36 11.09 3.48
N ILE A 263 -13.38 11.72 2.84
CA ILE A 263 -12.70 12.91 3.38
C ILE A 263 -12.83 14.06 2.37
N ASP A 264 -13.58 15.09 2.70
CA ASP A 264 -13.64 16.31 1.89
C ASP A 264 -12.26 16.95 1.79
N SER A 265 -11.84 17.31 0.58
CA SER A 265 -10.59 18.04 0.41
C SER A 265 -10.70 19.47 0.93
N THR A 266 -9.57 20.08 1.31
CA THR A 266 -9.58 21.42 1.89
C THR A 266 -8.69 22.43 1.17
N LYS A 267 -9.22 23.65 1.15
CA LYS A 267 -8.61 24.97 0.91
C LYS A 267 -7.34 25.32 1.70
N LYS A 268 -7.35 24.92 2.96
CA LYS A 268 -6.58 25.59 4.00
C LYS A 268 -5.18 25.01 4.10
N HIS A 269 -4.22 25.83 4.53
CA HIS A 269 -2.93 25.30 4.96
C HIS A 269 -3.12 24.36 6.14
N GLU A 270 -2.28 23.32 6.22
CA GLU A 270 -2.35 22.27 7.25
C GLU A 270 -2.50 22.86 8.67
N ALA A 271 -1.65 23.81 9.06
CA ALA A 271 -1.71 24.49 10.37
C ALA A 271 -3.00 25.32 10.66
N GLN A 272 -3.91 25.46 9.69
CA GLN A 272 -5.19 26.18 9.82
C GLN A 272 -6.41 25.27 9.71
N GLN A 273 -6.18 23.96 9.58
CA GLN A 273 -7.24 22.97 9.50
C GLN A 273 -7.77 22.64 10.89
N ASP A 274 -9.02 22.22 10.92
CA ASP A 274 -9.72 21.75 12.12
C ASP A 274 -10.70 20.68 11.62
N PRO A 275 -10.21 19.47 11.36
CA PRO A 275 -11.04 18.41 10.79
C PRO A 275 -12.16 18.05 11.75
N GLY A 276 -13.36 17.81 11.20
CA GLY A 276 -14.51 17.40 11.98
C GLY A 276 -14.45 15.94 12.44
N THR A 277 -15.61 15.39 12.80
CA THR A 277 -15.76 13.96 13.10
C THR A 277 -15.45 13.11 11.86
N PRO A 278 -14.89 11.89 12.02
CA PRO A 278 -14.68 10.98 10.90
C PRO A 278 -15.97 10.68 10.14
N THR A 279 -15.85 10.47 8.83
CA THR A 279 -16.98 10.25 7.94
C THR A 279 -16.83 8.88 7.27
N PRO A 280 -17.56 7.85 7.72
CA PRO A 280 -17.45 6.52 7.13
C PRO A 280 -17.98 6.53 5.69
N LEU A 281 -17.27 5.84 4.81
CA LEU A 281 -17.68 5.63 3.42
C LEU A 281 -18.45 4.33 3.26
N ALA A 282 -17.94 3.29 3.90
CA ALA A 282 -18.40 1.94 3.71
C ALA A 282 -17.92 1.02 4.85
N SER A 283 -18.69 -0.04 5.10
CA SER A 283 -18.39 -0.99 6.18
C SER A 283 -18.87 -2.40 5.83
N PHE A 284 -18.21 -3.38 6.43
CA PHE A 284 -18.56 -4.78 6.40
C PHE A 284 -18.55 -5.37 7.82
N SER A 285 -19.44 -6.33 8.06
CA SER A 285 -19.44 -7.17 9.25
C SER A 285 -19.58 -8.63 8.87
N VAL A 286 -18.84 -9.49 9.58
CA VAL A 286 -18.91 -10.95 9.40
C VAL A 286 -20.30 -11.53 9.65
N THR A 287 -21.20 -10.78 10.30
CA THR A 287 -22.61 -11.17 10.46
C THR A 287 -23.33 -11.29 9.12
N GLU A 288 -22.91 -10.54 8.10
CA GLU A 288 -23.42 -10.66 6.71
C GLU A 288 -23.17 -12.05 6.12
N LEU A 289 -22.19 -12.79 6.66
CA LEU A 289 -21.85 -14.15 6.26
C LEU A 289 -22.44 -15.20 7.21
N GLY A 290 -23.31 -14.79 8.14
CA GLY A 290 -23.84 -15.65 9.20
C GLY A 290 -22.83 -15.99 10.30
N GLY A 291 -21.68 -15.33 10.33
CA GLY A 291 -20.70 -15.46 11.41
C GLY A 291 -21.16 -14.76 12.70
N PRO A 292 -20.64 -15.15 13.88
CA PRO A 292 -20.87 -14.38 15.09
C PRO A 292 -20.23 -12.99 14.97
N ALA A 293 -20.90 -11.97 15.49
CA ALA A 293 -20.38 -10.61 15.51
C ALA A 293 -18.98 -10.58 16.15
N ASP A 294 -18.07 -9.85 15.51
CA ASP A 294 -16.74 -9.60 16.05
C ASP A 294 -16.69 -8.26 16.82
N LYS A 295 -15.49 -7.80 17.16
CA LYS A 295 -15.26 -6.46 17.70
C LYS A 295 -15.75 -5.42 16.68
N ILE A 296 -16.69 -4.59 17.12
CA ILE A 296 -17.24 -3.48 16.34
C ILE A 296 -16.10 -2.63 15.80
N GLY A 297 -16.16 -2.25 14.52
CA GLY A 297 -15.14 -1.40 13.87
C GLY A 297 -13.82 -2.10 13.51
N LYS A 298 -13.63 -3.39 13.83
CA LYS A 298 -12.40 -4.14 13.51
C LYS A 298 -12.47 -5.05 12.30
N ASP A 299 -13.67 -5.36 11.83
CA ASP A 299 -13.86 -6.15 10.61
C ASP A 299 -13.30 -5.44 9.37
N ASP A 300 -13.26 -4.11 9.39
CA ASP A 300 -12.86 -3.23 8.29
C ASP A 300 -11.38 -2.79 8.33
N ASN A 301 -10.45 -3.64 8.76
CA ASN A 301 -9.00 -3.33 8.78
C ASN A 301 -8.37 -3.32 7.35
N PHE A 302 -8.81 -2.40 6.49
CA PHE A 302 -8.46 -2.36 5.08
C PHE A 302 -7.03 -1.88 4.83
N ARG A 303 -6.40 -2.36 3.75
CA ARG A 303 -5.00 -2.10 3.39
C ARG A 303 -4.89 -1.34 2.07
N GLY A 304 -5.14 -2.04 0.97
CA GLY A 304 -5.14 -1.49 -0.37
C GLY A 304 -6.53 -1.10 -0.83
N MET A 305 -6.57 -0.33 -1.91
CA MET A 305 -7.81 0.07 -2.57
C MET A 305 -7.55 0.32 -4.05
N THR A 306 -8.57 0.16 -4.89
CA THR A 306 -8.52 0.55 -6.30
C THR A 306 -9.92 0.93 -6.79
N ILE A 307 -9.99 1.66 -7.89
CA ILE A 307 -11.24 1.95 -8.59
C ILE A 307 -11.17 1.33 -9.97
N PHE A 308 -12.21 0.56 -10.31
CA PHE A 308 -12.35 -0.02 -11.64
C PHE A 308 -13.83 -0.06 -12.03
N ASN A 309 -14.16 0.35 -13.26
CA ASN A 309 -15.54 0.42 -13.78
C ASN A 309 -16.54 1.08 -12.80
N ASN A 310 -16.17 2.24 -12.24
CA ASN A 310 -16.97 2.99 -11.26
C ASN A 310 -17.30 2.24 -9.96
N VAL A 311 -16.55 1.20 -9.64
CA VAL A 311 -16.66 0.46 -8.38
C VAL A 311 -15.38 0.68 -7.58
N LEU A 312 -15.55 0.93 -6.28
CA LEU A 312 -14.46 1.03 -5.33
C LEU A 312 -14.23 -0.32 -4.66
N TYR A 313 -12.99 -0.78 -4.69
CA TYR A 313 -12.56 -2.05 -4.11
C TYR A 313 -11.54 -1.82 -3.00
N PHE A 314 -11.56 -2.71 -2.01
CA PHE A 314 -10.62 -2.70 -0.90
C PHE A 314 -10.05 -4.10 -0.70
N THR A 315 -8.87 -4.18 -0.10
CA THR A 315 -8.33 -5.44 0.43
C THR A 315 -8.25 -5.37 1.93
N LYS A 316 -8.46 -6.51 2.56
CA LYS A 316 -8.07 -6.74 3.95
C LYS A 316 -7.18 -7.97 3.98
N GLY A 317 -6.00 -7.85 4.57
CA GLY A 317 -5.04 -8.94 4.65
C GLY A 317 -4.27 -8.94 5.96
N SER A 318 -4.86 -8.41 7.04
CA SER A 318 -4.21 -8.34 8.34
C SER A 318 -5.22 -8.26 9.49
N GLY A 319 -4.76 -8.61 10.69
CA GLY A 319 -5.58 -8.66 11.91
C GLY A 319 -6.47 -9.91 11.98
N SER A 320 -6.77 -10.34 13.20
CA SER A 320 -7.53 -11.58 13.44
C SER A 320 -9.05 -11.42 13.31
N ASN A 321 -9.57 -10.20 13.19
CA ASN A 321 -10.99 -9.90 13.00
C ASN A 321 -11.37 -9.90 11.52
N GLY A 322 -12.67 -9.93 11.19
CA GLY A 322 -13.18 -9.87 9.82
C GLY A 322 -12.77 -11.05 8.93
N VAL A 323 -12.76 -10.81 7.62
CA VAL A 323 -12.26 -11.76 6.61
C VAL A 323 -11.10 -11.13 5.84
N ASN A 324 -10.00 -11.85 5.68
CA ASN A 324 -8.95 -11.46 4.74
C ASN A 324 -9.35 -11.80 3.32
N THR A 325 -9.65 -10.79 2.51
CA THR A 325 -10.26 -10.94 1.19
C THR A 325 -10.24 -9.62 0.39
N VAL A 326 -10.84 -9.65 -0.80
CA VAL A 326 -11.15 -8.47 -1.61
C VAL A 326 -12.62 -8.10 -1.41
N TYR A 327 -12.87 -6.84 -1.07
CA TYR A 327 -14.19 -6.27 -0.93
C TYR A 327 -14.51 -5.30 -2.07
N PHE A 328 -15.79 -5.09 -2.34
CA PHE A 328 -16.26 -3.96 -3.14
C PHE A 328 -17.43 -3.26 -2.44
N VAL A 329 -17.56 -1.95 -2.70
CA VAL A 329 -18.70 -1.15 -2.20
C VAL A 329 -19.91 -1.36 -3.10
N ASP A 330 -21.03 -1.77 -2.52
CA ASP A 330 -22.32 -1.90 -3.20
C ASP A 330 -23.14 -0.61 -3.05
N THR A 331 -23.11 0.23 -4.08
CA THR A 331 -23.94 1.44 -4.15
C THR A 331 -25.36 1.18 -4.65
N THR A 332 -25.70 -0.06 -5.01
CA THR A 332 -27.02 -0.45 -5.54
C THR A 332 -27.93 -1.08 -4.48
N GLY A 333 -27.35 -1.58 -3.39
CA GLY A 333 -28.05 -2.34 -2.34
C GLY A 333 -28.59 -3.69 -2.81
N LYS A 334 -28.08 -4.22 -3.93
CA LYS A 334 -28.58 -5.45 -4.58
C LYS A 334 -27.47 -6.44 -4.93
N ALA A 335 -26.21 -6.06 -4.77
CA ALA A 335 -25.07 -6.90 -5.13
C ALA A 335 -24.69 -7.89 -4.01
N CYS A 336 -25.18 -7.67 -2.78
CA CYS A 336 -24.77 -8.41 -1.57
C CYS A 336 -25.90 -9.20 -0.90
N PRO A 337 -26.52 -10.22 -1.54
CA PRO A 337 -27.64 -10.94 -0.93
C PRO A 337 -27.26 -11.75 0.33
N SER A 338 -25.98 -12.08 0.51
CA SER A 338 -25.47 -12.86 1.66
C SER A 338 -24.01 -12.48 2.00
N GLY A 339 -23.70 -11.19 2.03
CA GLY A 339 -22.34 -10.67 2.29
C GLY A 339 -21.30 -10.96 1.20
N THR A 340 -21.65 -11.70 0.16
CA THR A 340 -20.79 -12.06 -0.97
C THR A 340 -21.52 -11.82 -2.30
N GLY A 341 -20.81 -11.30 -3.31
CA GLY A 341 -21.42 -11.07 -4.61
C GLY A 341 -20.48 -10.51 -5.66
N VAL A 342 -21.05 -9.96 -6.73
CA VAL A 342 -20.28 -9.27 -7.78
C VAL A 342 -20.89 -7.89 -8.03
N PRO A 343 -20.07 -6.87 -8.35
CA PRO A 343 -20.59 -5.53 -8.59
C PRO A 343 -21.65 -5.52 -9.70
N ALA A 344 -22.71 -4.74 -9.49
CA ALA A 344 -23.72 -4.52 -10.51
C ALA A 344 -23.14 -3.74 -11.70
N ALA A 345 -23.54 -4.07 -12.93
CA ALA A 345 -23.05 -3.40 -14.14
C ALA A 345 -23.38 -1.90 -14.20
N ASN A 346 -24.41 -1.46 -13.47
CA ASN A 346 -24.85 -0.07 -13.35
C ASN A 346 -24.39 0.59 -12.04
N ALA A 347 -23.42 0.00 -11.33
CA ALA A 347 -22.86 0.60 -10.13
C ALA A 347 -22.25 1.98 -10.44
N ALA A 348 -22.39 2.89 -9.50
CA ALA A 348 -21.77 4.21 -9.53
C ALA A 348 -20.79 4.33 -8.36
N LEU A 349 -19.81 5.22 -8.50
CA LEU A 349 -18.94 5.58 -7.40
C LEU A 349 -19.75 6.24 -6.28
N PRO A 350 -19.46 5.97 -4.99
CA PRO A 350 -20.16 6.62 -3.89
C PRO A 350 -19.92 8.13 -3.90
N SER A 351 -20.97 8.94 -4.00
CA SER A 351 -20.88 10.41 -3.97
C SER A 351 -21.23 11.02 -2.62
N THR A 352 -21.68 10.21 -1.67
CA THR A 352 -22.04 10.63 -0.32
C THR A 352 -21.48 9.65 0.71
N PRO A 353 -21.22 10.11 1.94
CA PRO A 353 -20.84 9.22 3.02
C PRO A 353 -21.92 8.19 3.38
N LEU A 354 -21.52 7.15 4.12
CA LEU A 354 -22.42 6.14 4.67
C LEU A 354 -23.34 6.76 5.72
N SER A 355 -24.65 6.62 5.53
CA SER A 355 -25.64 6.98 6.54
C SER A 355 -25.64 5.94 7.66
N TYR A 356 -25.69 6.38 8.92
CA TYR A 356 -25.73 5.51 10.10
C TYR A 356 -26.60 6.12 11.20
N ASP A 357 -26.97 5.31 12.19
CA ASP A 357 -27.69 5.78 13.39
C ASP A 357 -26.69 6.06 14.53
N PRO A 358 -26.46 7.33 14.91
CA PRO A 358 -25.52 7.68 15.97
C PRO A 358 -25.94 7.13 17.34
N ALA A 359 -27.22 6.84 17.57
CA ALA A 359 -27.69 6.30 18.85
C ALA A 359 -27.30 4.84 19.06
N THR A 360 -26.97 4.10 17.99
CA THR A 360 -26.72 2.66 18.05
C THR A 360 -25.32 2.25 17.60
N VAL A 361 -24.50 3.18 17.09
CA VAL A 361 -23.17 2.86 16.51
C VAL A 361 -22.22 2.13 17.48
N GLN A 362 -22.27 2.42 18.79
CA GLN A 362 -21.43 1.73 19.78
C GLN A 362 -21.90 0.30 20.11
N THR A 363 -23.14 -0.05 19.76
CA THR A 363 -23.73 -1.37 20.03
C THR A 363 -23.82 -2.21 18.77
N ASN A 364 -24.20 -1.60 17.65
CA ASN A 364 -24.47 -2.28 16.38
C ASN A 364 -23.33 -2.13 15.38
N GLY A 365 -22.44 -1.14 15.56
CA GLY A 365 -21.48 -0.75 14.54
C GLY A 365 -22.10 0.05 13.40
N LEU A 366 -21.35 0.14 12.30
CA LEU A 366 -21.80 0.77 11.07
C LEU A 366 -22.71 -0.18 10.27
N PRO A 367 -23.66 0.35 9.48
CA PRO A 367 -24.42 -0.47 8.56
C PRO A 367 -23.55 -0.99 7.41
N ASN A 368 -23.87 -2.18 6.92
CA ASN A 368 -23.10 -2.82 5.85
C ASN A 368 -23.54 -2.31 4.46
N ASN A 369 -22.56 -1.91 3.65
CA ASN A 369 -22.74 -1.60 2.22
C ASN A 369 -21.57 -2.17 1.38
N MET A 370 -20.88 -3.17 1.91
CA MET A 370 -19.78 -3.84 1.25
C MET A 370 -20.05 -5.33 1.09
N CYS A 371 -19.41 -5.90 0.08
CA CYS A 371 -19.44 -7.31 -0.24
C CYS A 371 -18.05 -7.89 -0.26
N VAL A 372 -17.90 -9.13 0.19
CA VAL A 372 -16.83 -9.99 -0.29
C VAL A 372 -17.01 -10.21 -1.80
N LEU A 373 -15.95 -9.99 -2.58
CA LEU A 373 -15.95 -10.26 -4.02
C LEU A 373 -16.07 -11.77 -4.26
N ALA A 374 -17.15 -12.21 -4.91
CA ALA A 374 -17.47 -13.62 -5.05
C ALA A 374 -16.33 -14.39 -5.72
N GLY A 375 -15.92 -15.49 -5.08
CA GLY A 375 -14.76 -16.28 -5.48
C GLY A 375 -13.55 -16.13 -4.55
N PHE A 376 -13.44 -14.99 -3.86
CA PHE A 376 -12.44 -14.79 -2.82
C PHE A 376 -12.87 -15.43 -1.48
N PRO A 377 -11.93 -15.57 -0.51
CA PRO A 377 -12.24 -16.10 0.81
C PRO A 377 -13.39 -15.33 1.49
N SER A 378 -14.29 -16.08 2.11
CA SER A 378 -15.47 -15.59 2.85
C SER A 378 -15.59 -16.25 4.23
N THR A 379 -14.54 -16.93 4.70
CA THR A 379 -14.52 -17.52 6.05
C THR A 379 -13.89 -16.53 7.03
N PRO A 380 -14.56 -16.20 8.15
CA PRO A 380 -13.97 -15.35 9.19
C PRO A 380 -12.58 -15.81 9.62
N ASN A 381 -11.67 -14.86 9.81
CA ASN A 381 -10.26 -15.14 10.11
C ASN A 381 -10.09 -16.02 11.35
N LYS A 382 -10.96 -15.87 12.36
CA LYS A 382 -10.93 -16.67 13.60
C LYS A 382 -11.25 -18.14 13.42
N THR A 383 -11.92 -18.51 12.33
CA THR A 383 -12.33 -19.90 12.05
C THR A 383 -11.70 -20.47 10.79
N ALA A 384 -11.04 -19.64 9.99
CA ALA A 384 -10.31 -20.06 8.81
C ALA A 384 -9.08 -20.91 9.19
N THR A 385 -8.93 -22.07 8.55
CA THR A 385 -7.74 -22.95 8.70
C THR A 385 -6.59 -22.54 7.80
N THR A 386 -6.88 -21.72 6.80
CA THR A 386 -5.90 -21.15 5.86
C THR A 386 -6.29 -19.71 5.60
N LEU A 387 -5.32 -18.81 5.76
CA LEU A 387 -5.52 -17.38 5.57
C LEU A 387 -4.85 -16.95 4.26
N SER A 388 -5.43 -15.94 3.65
CA SER A 388 -4.78 -15.13 2.61
C SER A 388 -4.40 -13.78 3.22
N TYR A 389 -3.46 -13.08 2.58
CA TYR A 389 -2.98 -11.78 3.06
C TYR A 389 -2.99 -10.75 1.91
N PRO A 390 -4.15 -10.52 1.24
CA PRO A 390 -4.21 -9.64 0.10
C PRO A 390 -3.88 -8.19 0.53
N PHE A 391 -3.11 -7.52 -0.31
CA PHE A 391 -2.62 -6.18 -0.05
C PHE A 391 -2.90 -5.25 -1.24
N GLY A 392 -2.04 -5.20 -2.26
CA GLY A 392 -2.31 -4.42 -3.47
C GLY A 392 -3.26 -5.17 -4.40
N LEU A 393 -4.02 -4.42 -5.21
CA LEU A 393 -4.84 -5.00 -6.27
C LEU A 393 -4.92 -4.09 -7.49
N TRP A 394 -4.92 -4.68 -8.69
CA TRP A 394 -4.99 -3.94 -9.94
C TRP A 394 -5.74 -4.74 -11.02
N PHE A 395 -6.70 -4.08 -11.68
CA PHE A 395 -7.46 -4.69 -12.76
C PHE A 395 -6.76 -4.44 -14.10
N ALA A 396 -6.50 -5.52 -14.83
CA ALA A 396 -6.05 -5.42 -16.22
C ALA A 396 -7.22 -5.17 -17.17
N ASN A 397 -8.37 -5.77 -16.87
CA ASN A 397 -9.64 -5.55 -17.56
C ASN A 397 -10.80 -6.08 -16.69
N ALA A 398 -12.04 -6.03 -17.21
CA ALA A 398 -13.24 -6.46 -16.50
C ALA A 398 -13.29 -7.96 -16.13
N THR A 399 -12.38 -8.76 -16.67
CA THR A 399 -12.29 -10.21 -16.45
C THR A 399 -10.97 -10.67 -15.87
N THR A 400 -10.03 -9.77 -15.59
CA THR A 400 -8.70 -10.10 -15.07
C THR A 400 -8.27 -9.12 -14.00
N LEU A 401 -8.00 -9.66 -12.81
CA LEU A 401 -7.58 -8.94 -11.60
C LEU A 401 -6.28 -9.55 -11.09
N TYR A 402 -5.30 -8.71 -10.75
CA TYR A 402 -4.09 -9.11 -10.06
C TYR A 402 -4.17 -8.68 -8.60
N VAL A 403 -3.82 -9.58 -7.69
CA VAL A 403 -3.82 -9.33 -6.24
C VAL A 403 -2.45 -9.72 -5.69
N ALA A 404 -1.77 -8.79 -5.06
CA ALA A 404 -0.57 -9.08 -4.29
C ALA A 404 -0.98 -9.67 -2.94
N ASP A 405 -0.35 -10.78 -2.58
CA ASP A 405 -0.46 -11.40 -1.26
C ASP A 405 0.86 -11.21 -0.50
N GLU A 406 0.77 -10.63 0.70
CA GLU A 406 1.93 -10.23 1.51
C GLU A 406 2.73 -11.43 2.03
N GLY A 407 2.14 -12.62 2.07
CA GLY A 407 2.62 -13.66 2.99
C GLY A 407 2.21 -13.34 4.43
N ASP A 408 2.40 -14.31 5.31
CA ASP A 408 1.93 -14.25 6.69
C ASP A 408 2.84 -13.50 7.68
N GLY A 409 4.03 -13.09 7.24
CA GLY A 409 5.02 -12.41 8.06
C GLY A 409 5.50 -13.26 9.23
N TYR A 410 5.59 -14.59 9.07
CA TYR A 410 5.94 -15.51 10.14
C TYR A 410 7.34 -15.23 10.73
N THR A 411 7.35 -14.98 12.04
CA THR A 411 8.56 -14.79 12.86
C THR A 411 8.54 -15.73 14.08
N GLY A 412 7.92 -16.90 13.96
CA GLY A 412 7.67 -17.82 15.08
C GLY A 412 8.85 -18.70 15.47
N GLY A 413 9.85 -18.84 14.60
CA GLY A 413 10.95 -19.78 14.84
C GLY A 413 12.07 -19.71 13.80
N PRO A 414 13.13 -20.53 13.99
CA PRO A 414 14.29 -20.58 13.10
C PRO A 414 13.96 -21.11 11.69
N ASP A 415 12.77 -21.68 11.51
CA ASP A 415 12.23 -22.16 10.25
C ASP A 415 11.62 -21.04 9.38
N LEU A 416 11.72 -19.77 9.79
CA LEU A 416 11.01 -18.67 9.13
C LEU A 416 11.27 -18.56 7.61
N TYR A 417 12.49 -18.81 7.18
CA TYR A 417 12.84 -18.80 5.75
C TYR A 417 12.23 -19.97 4.99
N THR A 418 12.29 -21.17 5.56
CA THR A 418 11.67 -22.35 4.97
C THR A 418 10.15 -22.22 4.95
N HIS A 419 9.57 -21.59 5.97
CA HIS A 419 8.14 -21.30 6.04
C HIS A 419 7.72 -20.34 4.92
N ALA A 420 8.41 -19.20 4.78
CA ALA A 420 8.17 -18.25 3.70
C ALA A 420 8.29 -18.89 2.31
N ALA A 421 9.31 -19.73 2.10
CA ALA A 421 9.53 -20.45 0.84
C ALA A 421 8.42 -21.47 0.49
N LEU A 422 7.66 -21.94 1.48
CA LEU A 422 6.57 -22.92 1.30
C LEU A 422 5.20 -22.26 1.08
N GLN A 423 5.08 -20.93 1.24
CA GLN A 423 3.83 -20.23 1.04
C GLN A 423 3.44 -20.26 -0.45
N THR A 424 2.37 -20.97 -0.80
CA THR A 424 1.89 -21.08 -2.19
C THR A 424 0.94 -19.95 -2.60
N GLY A 425 0.38 -19.25 -1.63
CA GLY A 425 -0.51 -18.11 -1.84
C GLY A 425 0.21 -16.76 -1.97
N ALA A 426 1.39 -16.63 -1.36
CA ALA A 426 2.17 -15.39 -1.33
C ALA A 426 2.73 -15.04 -2.73
N GLY A 427 2.88 -13.75 -3.03
CA GLY A 427 3.31 -13.28 -4.35
C GLY A 427 2.18 -12.63 -5.13
N LEU A 428 2.10 -12.85 -6.45
CA LEU A 428 1.10 -12.18 -7.30
C LEU A 428 0.09 -13.18 -7.86
N GLN A 429 -1.15 -13.09 -7.40
CA GLN A 429 -2.24 -13.95 -7.85
C GLN A 429 -2.93 -13.32 -9.05
N LYS A 430 -3.11 -14.10 -10.13
CA LYS A 430 -4.00 -13.73 -11.24
C LYS A 430 -5.37 -14.36 -11.05
N TRP A 431 -6.39 -13.53 -11.04
CA TRP A 431 -7.79 -13.91 -10.88
C TRP A 431 -8.55 -13.65 -12.18
N VAL A 432 -9.38 -14.61 -12.59
CA VAL A 432 -10.21 -14.53 -13.79
C VAL A 432 -11.68 -14.58 -13.41
N TYR A 433 -12.48 -13.69 -14.00
CA TYR A 433 -13.92 -13.68 -13.78
C TYR A 433 -14.65 -14.68 -14.66
N ASN A 434 -15.44 -15.56 -14.05
CA ASN A 434 -16.36 -16.45 -14.75
C ASN A 434 -17.77 -15.87 -14.73
N ALA A 435 -18.23 -15.32 -15.86
CA ALA A 435 -19.55 -14.71 -15.98
C ALA A 435 -20.71 -15.71 -15.78
N GLY A 436 -20.55 -16.97 -16.22
CA GLY A 436 -21.58 -17.99 -16.06
C GLY A 436 -21.78 -18.40 -14.59
N ALA A 437 -20.68 -18.52 -13.85
CA ALA A 437 -20.70 -18.83 -12.42
C ALA A 437 -20.83 -17.58 -11.51
N LYS A 438 -20.76 -16.37 -12.09
CA LYS A 438 -20.75 -15.07 -11.40
C LYS A 438 -19.76 -15.01 -10.23
N LYS A 439 -18.54 -15.51 -10.46
CA LYS A 439 -17.47 -15.50 -9.46
C LYS A 439 -16.09 -15.42 -10.10
N TRP A 440 -15.14 -14.94 -9.32
CA TRP A 440 -13.72 -14.94 -9.64
C TRP A 440 -13.08 -16.28 -9.25
N THR A 441 -12.04 -16.67 -9.96
CA THR A 441 -11.23 -17.85 -9.64
C THR A 441 -9.76 -17.54 -9.85
N VAL A 442 -8.89 -17.99 -8.94
CA VAL A 442 -7.45 -17.95 -9.16
C VAL A 442 -7.12 -18.79 -10.40
N ALA A 443 -6.45 -18.19 -11.37
CA ALA A 443 -5.86 -18.92 -12.49
C ALA A 443 -4.50 -19.51 -12.09
N TYR A 444 -3.63 -18.70 -11.47
CA TYR A 444 -2.32 -19.10 -10.95
C TYR A 444 -1.74 -18.01 -10.03
N THR A 445 -0.72 -18.39 -9.26
CA THR A 445 0.12 -17.48 -8.46
C THR A 445 1.52 -17.42 -9.07
N LEU A 446 2.01 -16.20 -9.31
CA LEU A 446 3.35 -15.93 -9.80
C LEU A 446 4.30 -15.69 -8.62
N GLN A 447 5.37 -16.49 -8.57
CA GLN A 447 6.36 -16.46 -7.49
C GLN A 447 7.81 -16.58 -7.97
N ALA A 448 8.03 -17.13 -9.17
CA ALA A 448 9.38 -17.35 -9.69
C ALA A 448 10.17 -16.04 -9.73
N GLY A 449 11.39 -16.03 -9.20
CA GLY A 449 12.22 -14.83 -9.12
C GLY A 449 11.94 -13.89 -7.93
N LEU A 450 10.86 -14.08 -7.16
CA LEU A 450 10.68 -13.35 -5.89
C LEU A 450 11.67 -13.82 -4.81
N ASN A 451 12.18 -15.04 -4.98
CA ASN A 451 13.09 -15.69 -4.03
C ASN A 451 12.49 -15.74 -2.61
N LEU A 452 11.23 -16.21 -2.50
CA LEU A 452 10.56 -16.36 -1.20
C LEU A 452 11.42 -17.14 -0.22
N GLY A 453 11.58 -16.60 0.99
CA GLY A 453 12.42 -17.18 2.04
C GLY A 453 13.93 -17.18 1.77
N GLN A 454 14.40 -16.69 0.62
CA GLN A 454 15.83 -16.59 0.35
C GLN A 454 16.37 -15.28 0.91
N GLN A 455 17.40 -15.41 1.73
CA GLN A 455 18.06 -14.28 2.37
C GLN A 455 18.83 -13.43 1.36
N TYR A 456 18.82 -12.11 1.54
CA TYR A 456 19.65 -11.17 0.77
C TYR A 456 20.38 -10.18 1.67
N VAL A 457 21.61 -9.86 1.30
CA VAL A 457 22.49 -8.98 2.09
C VAL A 457 22.23 -7.53 1.71
N VAL A 458 21.99 -6.69 2.71
CA VAL A 458 21.86 -5.24 2.55
C VAL A 458 23.12 -4.56 3.10
N PRO A 459 23.85 -3.77 2.29
CA PRO A 459 25.02 -3.04 2.76
C PRO A 459 24.69 -2.16 3.98
N GLY A 460 25.52 -2.23 5.03
CA GLY A 460 25.30 -1.48 6.27
C GLY A 460 24.17 -2.03 7.16
N TYR A 461 23.64 -3.22 6.87
CA TYR A 461 22.68 -3.93 7.70
C TYR A 461 23.36 -5.10 8.45
N PRO A 462 23.01 -5.39 9.71
CA PRO A 462 23.65 -6.47 10.46
C PRO A 462 23.38 -7.85 9.85
N THR A 463 24.33 -8.76 10.08
CA THR A 463 24.21 -10.19 9.80
C THR A 463 24.23 -10.98 11.11
N GLY A 464 24.04 -12.31 11.05
CA GLY A 464 23.95 -13.16 12.23
C GLY A 464 22.59 -13.05 12.93
N SER A 465 22.54 -13.36 14.23
CA SER A 465 21.28 -13.40 14.99
C SER A 465 21.02 -12.10 15.76
N ASN A 466 19.75 -11.67 15.76
CA ASN A 466 19.24 -10.70 16.70
C ASN A 466 19.06 -11.37 18.06
N THR A 467 19.84 -10.97 19.06
CA THR A 467 19.77 -11.55 20.41
C THR A 467 18.42 -11.29 21.09
N ALA A 468 17.70 -10.23 20.72
CA ALA A 468 16.39 -9.91 21.29
C ALA A 468 15.30 -10.88 20.82
N THR A 469 15.38 -11.37 19.59
CA THR A 469 14.38 -12.28 19.00
C THR A 469 14.85 -13.73 18.90
N GLY A 470 16.16 -13.98 18.93
CA GLY A 470 16.77 -15.27 18.67
C GLY A 470 16.79 -15.66 17.18
N LEU A 471 16.40 -14.74 16.28
CA LEU A 471 16.22 -14.99 14.86
C LEU A 471 17.26 -14.22 14.02
N PRO A 472 17.54 -14.62 12.76
CA PRO A 472 18.58 -13.98 11.95
C PRO A 472 18.19 -12.58 11.47
N TRP A 473 19.11 -11.61 11.52
CA TRP A 473 18.86 -10.25 11.05
C TRP A 473 18.50 -10.17 9.57
N VAL A 474 19.18 -10.96 8.74
CA VAL A 474 19.16 -10.81 7.29
C VAL A 474 17.72 -10.95 6.75
N PRO A 475 17.19 -9.99 5.99
CA PRO A 475 15.84 -10.09 5.45
C PRO A 475 15.75 -11.16 4.35
N ALA A 476 14.55 -11.69 4.18
CA ALA A 476 14.13 -12.48 3.03
C ALA A 476 12.73 -12.02 2.58
N THR A 477 12.42 -12.20 1.29
CA THR A 477 11.09 -11.88 0.76
C THR A 477 10.05 -12.85 1.32
N ASP A 478 8.91 -12.31 1.76
CA ASP A 478 7.76 -13.12 2.20
C ASP A 478 6.61 -13.14 1.19
N GLY A 479 6.44 -12.06 0.44
CA GLY A 479 5.38 -11.87 -0.54
C GLY A 479 5.42 -10.46 -1.15
N LEU A 480 4.24 -9.92 -1.48
CA LEU A 480 4.07 -8.63 -2.15
C LEU A 480 3.05 -7.72 -1.45
N ARG A 481 3.31 -6.41 -1.49
CA ARG A 481 2.47 -5.34 -0.92
C ARG A 481 1.79 -4.52 -2.01
N ASN A 482 1.96 -3.20 -1.99
CA ASN A 482 1.41 -2.29 -3.00
C ASN A 482 1.90 -2.68 -4.40
N LEU A 483 1.01 -2.53 -5.39
CA LEU A 483 1.30 -2.82 -6.78
C LEU A 483 0.61 -1.85 -7.73
N THR A 484 1.16 -1.73 -8.93
CA THR A 484 0.53 -1.09 -10.09
C THR A 484 0.84 -1.91 -11.34
N GLY A 485 0.13 -1.67 -12.43
CA GLY A 485 0.34 -2.39 -13.68
C GLY A 485 -0.09 -1.61 -14.90
N ARG A 486 0.30 -2.14 -16.07
CA ARG A 486 -0.11 -1.64 -17.37
C ARG A 486 -0.30 -2.81 -18.33
N VAL A 487 -1.41 -2.80 -19.06
CA VAL A 487 -1.59 -3.64 -20.26
C VAL A 487 -0.83 -3.01 -21.42
N GLU A 488 0.06 -3.77 -22.03
CA GLU A 488 0.84 -3.36 -23.20
C GLU A 488 0.06 -3.65 -24.50
N HIS A 489 0.41 -2.95 -25.58
CA HIS A 489 -0.26 -3.09 -26.88
C HIS A 489 -0.19 -4.50 -27.49
N ASP A 490 0.79 -5.30 -27.08
CA ASP A 490 0.96 -6.69 -27.56
C ASP A 490 0.16 -7.73 -26.75
N GLY A 491 -0.70 -7.29 -25.83
CA GLY A 491 -1.53 -8.16 -25.00
C GLY A 491 -0.79 -8.77 -23.81
N THR A 492 0.42 -8.32 -23.51
CA THR A 492 1.08 -8.61 -22.24
C THR A 492 0.68 -7.59 -21.18
N VAL A 493 0.95 -7.94 -19.92
CA VAL A 493 0.77 -7.08 -18.76
C VAL A 493 2.12 -6.93 -18.07
N THR A 494 2.55 -5.71 -17.83
CA THR A 494 3.70 -5.41 -16.97
C THR A 494 3.19 -4.97 -15.61
N LEU A 495 3.67 -5.58 -14.54
CA LEU A 495 3.30 -5.25 -13.16
C LEU A 495 4.55 -4.91 -12.35
N TRP A 496 4.39 -3.95 -11.44
CA TRP A 496 5.40 -3.54 -10.47
C TRP A 496 4.82 -3.65 -9.07
N ALA A 497 5.60 -4.19 -8.13
CA ALA A 497 5.16 -4.39 -6.77
C ALA A 497 6.31 -4.20 -5.77
N ILE A 498 5.94 -3.89 -4.53
CA ILE A 498 6.88 -3.78 -3.41
C ILE A 498 6.88 -5.10 -2.64
N THR A 499 8.05 -5.65 -2.32
CA THR A 499 8.14 -6.89 -1.53
C THR A 499 7.83 -6.63 -0.05
N SER A 500 7.23 -7.63 0.59
CA SER A 500 7.23 -7.79 2.04
C SER A 500 8.38 -8.68 2.47
N THR A 501 8.66 -8.68 3.77
CA THR A 501 9.86 -9.27 4.35
C THR A 501 9.54 -10.11 5.57
N VAL A 502 10.39 -11.12 5.80
CA VAL A 502 10.55 -11.83 7.07
C VAL A 502 12.00 -11.79 7.50
N SER A 503 12.22 -11.63 8.81
CA SER A 503 13.54 -11.64 9.42
C SER A 503 13.41 -11.79 10.95
N GLY A 504 14.53 -11.73 11.64
CA GLY A 504 14.61 -11.59 13.09
C GLY A 504 14.56 -10.16 13.62
N ASN A 505 14.25 -9.16 12.80
CA ASN A 505 14.03 -7.80 13.26
C ASN A 505 12.87 -7.72 14.27
N GLY A 506 12.96 -6.82 15.26
CA GLY A 506 11.90 -6.60 16.25
C GLY A 506 10.59 -6.08 15.65
N ASP A 507 10.67 -5.45 14.47
CA ASP A 507 9.54 -5.18 13.59
C ASP A 507 9.97 -5.34 12.13
N ILE A 508 9.54 -6.44 11.51
CA ILE A 508 9.86 -6.77 10.10
C ILE A 508 9.33 -5.72 9.11
N GLY A 509 8.42 -4.83 9.52
CA GLY A 509 7.99 -3.71 8.69
C GLY A 509 9.07 -2.66 8.46
N ALA A 510 10.13 -2.69 9.25
CA ALA A 510 11.32 -1.85 9.14
C ALA A 510 12.47 -2.51 8.37
N ASP A 511 12.32 -3.75 7.88
CA ASP A 511 13.37 -4.38 7.06
C ASP A 511 13.47 -3.73 5.68
N PRO A 512 14.70 -3.52 5.16
CA PRO A 512 14.88 -3.08 3.79
C PRO A 512 14.27 -4.12 2.84
N ASN A 513 13.58 -3.64 1.81
CA ASN A 513 12.83 -4.46 0.86
C ASN A 513 13.07 -3.99 -0.59
N GLU A 514 12.34 -4.56 -1.56
CA GLU A 514 12.64 -4.40 -2.98
C GLU A 514 11.42 -3.94 -3.79
N LEU A 515 11.69 -3.18 -4.85
CA LEU A 515 10.79 -2.99 -5.98
C LEU A 515 11.08 -4.10 -6.98
N VAL A 516 10.05 -4.86 -7.32
CA VAL A 516 10.13 -5.93 -8.32
C VAL A 516 9.19 -5.66 -9.48
N ALA A 517 9.51 -6.22 -10.65
CA ALA A 517 8.65 -6.21 -11.82
C ALA A 517 8.50 -7.60 -12.42
N ILE A 518 7.36 -7.86 -13.05
CA ILE A 518 7.07 -9.08 -13.80
C ILE A 518 6.26 -8.74 -15.05
N ARG A 519 6.40 -9.58 -16.07
CA ARG A 519 5.55 -9.55 -17.27
C ARG A 519 4.76 -10.86 -17.36
N ASP A 520 3.46 -10.73 -17.57
CA ASP A 520 2.50 -11.83 -17.78
C ASP A 520 1.82 -11.67 -19.14
N LEU A 521 1.21 -12.73 -19.66
CA LEU A 521 0.35 -12.69 -20.83
C LEU A 521 -1.11 -12.54 -20.41
N LEU A 522 -1.78 -11.45 -20.81
CA LEU A 522 -3.15 -11.16 -20.37
C LEU A 522 -4.12 -12.31 -20.67
N ALA A 523 -4.02 -12.87 -21.88
CA ALA A 523 -4.87 -13.97 -22.35
C ALA A 523 -4.58 -15.32 -21.68
N ASN A 524 -3.44 -15.50 -20.99
CA ASN A 524 -3.13 -16.76 -20.34
C ASN A 524 -3.97 -16.94 -19.06
N THR A 525 -4.58 -18.12 -18.93
CA THR A 525 -5.35 -18.51 -17.74
C THR A 525 -4.86 -19.83 -17.15
N SER A 526 -3.65 -20.27 -17.51
CA SER A 526 -3.08 -21.55 -17.05
C SER A 526 -1.70 -21.36 -16.41
N ALA A 527 -1.46 -22.06 -15.30
CA ALA A 527 -0.17 -22.02 -14.60
C ALA A 527 0.99 -22.50 -15.48
N SER A 528 0.78 -23.51 -16.34
CA SER A 528 1.80 -24.02 -17.26
C SER A 528 2.20 -22.98 -18.30
N GLY A 529 1.25 -22.17 -18.78
CA GLY A 529 1.52 -21.05 -19.69
C GLY A 529 2.38 -19.95 -19.05
N ALA A 530 2.29 -19.79 -17.73
CA ALA A 530 3.04 -18.80 -16.96
C ALA A 530 4.40 -19.31 -16.45
N SER A 531 4.79 -20.54 -16.77
CA SER A 531 6.01 -21.19 -16.23
C SER A 531 7.34 -20.46 -16.54
N ARG A 532 7.34 -19.52 -17.49
CA ARG A 532 8.52 -18.70 -17.85
C ARG A 532 8.47 -17.29 -17.27
N GLU A 533 7.34 -16.89 -16.70
CA GLU A 533 7.17 -15.59 -16.08
C GLU A 533 7.97 -15.57 -14.78
N LYS A 534 8.77 -14.53 -14.60
CA LYS A 534 9.59 -14.37 -13.41
C LYS A 534 9.72 -12.91 -13.03
N PHE A 535 9.78 -12.68 -11.73
CA PHE A 535 10.11 -11.38 -11.19
C PHE A 535 11.58 -11.06 -11.43
N VAL A 536 11.83 -9.77 -11.57
CA VAL A 536 13.16 -9.16 -11.52
C VAL A 536 13.14 -8.06 -10.46
N ALA A 537 14.16 -8.02 -9.62
CA ALA A 537 14.38 -6.88 -8.74
C ALA A 537 14.85 -5.70 -9.59
N LEU A 538 14.15 -4.57 -9.46
CA LEU A 538 14.49 -3.31 -10.11
C LEU A 538 15.28 -2.40 -9.19
N ARG A 539 15.01 -2.47 -7.88
CA ARG A 539 15.66 -1.65 -6.86
C ARG A 539 15.53 -2.29 -5.49
N SER A 540 16.57 -2.19 -4.67
CA SER A 540 16.56 -2.60 -3.26
C SER A 540 16.72 -1.38 -2.36
N ALA A 541 16.02 -1.37 -1.23
CA ALA A 541 16.17 -0.36 -0.19
C ALA A 541 17.52 -0.51 0.53
N GLY A 542 18.15 0.62 0.88
CA GLY A 542 19.35 0.61 1.71
C GLY A 542 19.06 0.36 3.20
N SER A 543 20.12 0.22 3.99
CA SER A 543 20.00 0.24 5.46
C SER A 543 19.43 1.60 5.91
N GLY A 544 18.40 1.59 6.76
CA GLY A 544 17.66 2.79 7.17
C GLY A 544 16.59 3.24 6.17
N GLU A 545 16.28 2.41 5.16
CA GLU A 545 15.27 2.71 4.14
C GLU A 545 14.27 1.57 3.96
N VAL A 546 13.04 1.92 3.62
CA VAL A 546 12.02 0.96 3.16
C VAL A 546 11.21 1.55 2.01
N LEU A 547 10.89 0.72 1.01
CA LEU A 547 9.96 1.05 -0.08
C LEU A 547 8.54 0.67 0.35
N ARG A 548 7.55 1.47 -0.04
CA ARG A 548 6.18 1.33 0.46
C ARG A 548 5.14 1.18 -0.64
N GLY A 549 4.98 2.18 -1.48
CA GLY A 549 4.03 2.21 -2.59
C GLY A 549 4.71 2.41 -3.93
N VAL A 550 4.03 1.98 -4.99
CA VAL A 550 4.43 2.20 -6.39
C VAL A 550 3.20 2.60 -7.20
N SER A 551 3.34 3.62 -8.03
CA SER A 551 2.30 4.07 -8.97
C SER A 551 2.95 4.65 -10.23
N PHE A 552 2.14 5.06 -11.18
CA PHE A 552 2.61 5.94 -12.25
C PHE A 552 2.63 7.40 -11.78
N THR A 553 3.47 8.20 -12.40
CA THR A 553 3.56 9.65 -12.16
C THR A 553 2.27 10.40 -12.58
N PRO A 554 1.95 11.53 -11.94
CA PRO A 554 0.87 12.41 -12.36
C PRO A 554 0.94 12.79 -13.85
N GLY A 555 -0.22 12.87 -14.49
CA GLY A 555 -0.37 13.13 -15.92
C GLY A 555 -0.23 11.88 -16.79
N THR A 556 0.08 10.71 -16.23
CA THR A 556 0.05 9.44 -16.96
C THR A 556 -1.39 9.08 -17.32
N ASP A 557 -1.63 8.81 -18.60
CA ASP A 557 -2.94 8.42 -19.11
C ASP A 557 -3.32 7.03 -18.56
N ARG A 558 -4.50 6.94 -17.96
CA ARG A 558 -5.08 5.70 -17.47
C ARG A 558 -5.68 4.84 -18.58
N ASP A 559 -5.98 5.43 -19.73
CA ASP A 559 -6.67 4.81 -20.87
C ASP A 559 -5.72 4.42 -22.03
N HIS A 560 -4.42 4.32 -21.77
CA HIS A 560 -3.42 3.72 -22.67
C HIS A 560 -3.13 4.46 -24.00
N ARG A 561 -2.99 5.79 -24.01
CA ARG A 561 -2.49 6.52 -25.21
C ARG A 561 -1.08 7.10 -25.06
N PHE A 562 -0.09 6.27 -24.77
CA PHE A 562 1.31 6.61 -25.03
C PHE A 562 2.04 5.49 -25.76
#